data_AF-A0A7M3BKM2-F1
#
_entry.id   AF-A0A7M3BKM2-F1
#
_cell.length_a   1.000
_cell.length_b   1.000
_cell.length_c   1.000
_cell.angle_alpha   90.00
_cell.angle_beta   90.00
_cell.angle_gamma   90.00
#
_symmetry.space_group_name_H-M   'P 1'
#
loop_
_entity.id
_entity.type
_entity.pdbx_description
1 polymer ?
#
loop_
_entity_poly.entity_id
_entity_poly.type
_entity_poly.pdbx_seq_one_letter_code
_entity_poly.pdbx_strand_id
1 'polypeptide(L)'
;LPPIERAILTAAAVEGSVFHRGAVSALACPVLDTFEDGLLALVRRDLIRPEAPLFAGEKAYRFRHVLIRDAAYRSLPKNARADLHERFAAWLELAAADRLREFEEIVGYHLEQAFQYRVALGPRDVRSASLAARACERLETAGRRALVRSDLPAAISLLERVSRLLPTDDTRRIVLLADLSGALIESGRLDDAGRALDEAERLAAAADDRRLAAHVLVQRQFLRIFHGEEGGLEEAARAAAAVIPVFERLGDDLGLCRARRLEAWLSFTAARGEAAIAAWEQAADHARRAGDWHEYYEILTWIASSLWFGPT
;
A
#
# COMPACT_ATOMS: atom_id res chain seq x y z
N LEU A 1 -16.35 -22.62 -27.64
CA LEU A 1 -16.73 -23.27 -26.36
C LEU A 1 -18.21 -23.05 -26.09
N PRO A 2 -18.93 -24.05 -25.55
CA PRO A 2 -20.28 -23.90 -25.04
C PRO A 2 -20.42 -22.73 -24.05
N PRO A 3 -21.62 -22.13 -23.89
CA PRO A 3 -21.82 -20.94 -23.06
C PRO A 3 -21.36 -21.10 -21.61
N ILE A 4 -21.68 -22.24 -20.98
CA ILE A 4 -21.30 -22.52 -19.58
C ILE A 4 -19.79 -22.62 -19.40
N GLU A 5 -19.10 -23.38 -20.25
CA GLU A 5 -17.63 -23.50 -20.22
C GLU A 5 -16.93 -22.16 -20.41
N ARG A 6 -17.45 -21.32 -21.34
CA ARG A 6 -16.93 -19.97 -21.54
C ARG A 6 -17.14 -19.10 -20.29
N ALA A 7 -18.33 -19.14 -19.69
CA ALA A 7 -18.61 -18.39 -18.47
C ALA A 7 -17.70 -18.79 -17.31
N ILE A 8 -17.45 -20.10 -17.14
CA ILE A 8 -16.50 -20.64 -16.17
C ILE A 8 -15.10 -20.07 -16.42
N LEU A 9 -14.56 -20.19 -17.64
CA LEU A 9 -13.21 -19.72 -17.94
C LEU A 9 -13.07 -18.21 -17.78
N THR A 10 -14.07 -17.41 -18.16
CA THR A 10 -13.98 -15.96 -18.01
C THR A 10 -14.04 -15.52 -16.55
N ALA A 11 -14.89 -16.16 -15.73
CA ALA A 11 -14.94 -15.90 -14.30
C ALA A 11 -13.66 -16.35 -13.58
N ALA A 12 -13.18 -17.56 -13.88
CA ALA A 12 -11.91 -18.10 -13.38
C ALA A 12 -10.72 -17.21 -13.72
N ALA A 13 -10.71 -16.61 -14.92
CA ALA A 13 -9.61 -15.77 -15.36
C ALA A 13 -9.49 -14.44 -14.58
N VAL A 14 -10.57 -14.02 -13.89
CA VAL A 14 -10.54 -12.86 -13.00
C VAL A 14 -9.71 -13.17 -11.75
N GLU A 15 -9.90 -14.34 -11.12
CA GLU A 15 -9.12 -14.76 -9.96
C GLU A 15 -7.63 -14.92 -10.29
N GLY A 16 -7.29 -15.61 -11.37
CA GLY A 16 -5.91 -15.73 -11.81
C GLY A 16 -5.57 -17.02 -12.54
N SER A 17 -4.30 -17.44 -12.41
CA SER A 17 -3.80 -18.68 -13.03
C SER A 17 -4.30 -19.94 -12.32
N VAL A 18 -4.53 -19.84 -11.00
CA VAL A 18 -5.24 -20.80 -10.16
C VAL A 18 -6.55 -20.15 -9.76
N PHE A 19 -7.62 -20.95 -9.69
CA PHE A 19 -8.93 -20.48 -9.28
C PHE A 19 -9.68 -21.52 -8.45
N HIS A 20 -10.61 -21.06 -7.63
CA HIS A 20 -11.41 -21.89 -6.75
C HIS A 20 -12.83 -22.09 -7.29
N ARG A 21 -13.38 -23.28 -7.06
CA ARG A 21 -14.74 -23.64 -7.47
C ARG A 21 -15.76 -22.66 -6.89
N GLY A 22 -15.66 -22.36 -5.59
CA GLY A 22 -16.52 -21.42 -4.89
C GLY A 22 -16.45 -20.01 -5.47
N ALA A 23 -15.25 -19.53 -5.82
CA ALA A 23 -15.07 -18.23 -6.45
C ALA A 23 -15.80 -18.16 -7.79
N VAL A 24 -15.57 -19.13 -8.68
CA VAL A 24 -16.22 -19.16 -9.99
C VAL A 24 -17.72 -19.30 -9.87
N SER A 25 -18.22 -20.10 -8.92
CA SER A 25 -19.67 -20.21 -8.65
C SER A 25 -20.25 -18.86 -8.21
N ALA A 26 -19.57 -18.15 -7.32
CA ALA A 26 -19.96 -16.83 -6.84
C ALA A 26 -19.87 -15.74 -7.92
N LEU A 27 -19.08 -15.93 -8.98
CA LEU A 27 -18.87 -15.00 -10.09
C LEU A 27 -19.76 -15.27 -11.31
N ALA A 28 -19.92 -16.52 -11.72
CA ALA A 28 -20.72 -16.90 -12.87
C ALA A 28 -22.21 -17.06 -12.54
N CYS A 29 -22.56 -17.25 -11.25
CA CYS A 29 -23.92 -17.57 -10.77
C CYS A 29 -24.66 -18.63 -11.63
N PRO A 30 -24.04 -19.80 -11.90
CA PRO A 30 -24.63 -20.80 -12.79
C PRO A 30 -25.63 -21.71 -12.06
N VAL A 31 -26.41 -22.49 -12.83
CA VAL A 31 -27.16 -23.64 -12.29
C VAL A 31 -26.16 -24.75 -11.91
N LEU A 32 -26.26 -25.28 -10.69
CA LEU A 32 -25.23 -26.14 -10.07
C LEU A 32 -24.85 -27.37 -10.92
N ASP A 33 -25.83 -28.14 -11.41
CA ASP A 33 -25.54 -29.36 -12.18
C ASP A 33 -24.76 -29.05 -13.47
N THR A 34 -25.20 -28.01 -14.19
CA THR A 34 -24.53 -27.57 -15.43
C THR A 34 -23.11 -27.05 -15.19
N PHE A 35 -22.83 -26.53 -13.99
CA PHE A 35 -21.54 -25.99 -13.63
C PHE A 35 -20.50 -27.08 -13.39
N GLU A 36 -20.86 -28.14 -12.64
CA GLU A 36 -19.97 -29.28 -12.41
C GLU A 36 -19.65 -30.01 -13.72
N ASP A 37 -20.65 -30.23 -14.57
CA ASP A 37 -20.44 -30.80 -15.91
C ASP A 37 -19.52 -29.94 -16.78
N GLY A 38 -19.65 -28.62 -16.68
CA GLY A 38 -18.79 -27.65 -17.36
C GLY A 38 -17.33 -27.75 -16.89
N LEU A 39 -17.07 -27.81 -15.58
CA LEU A 39 -15.73 -28.01 -15.04
C LEU A 39 -15.11 -29.32 -15.52
N LEU A 40 -15.87 -30.43 -15.47
CA LEU A 40 -15.42 -31.73 -15.98
C LEU A 40 -15.12 -31.68 -17.48
N ALA A 41 -15.94 -30.99 -18.27
CA ALA A 41 -15.69 -30.82 -19.71
C ALA A 41 -14.41 -30.02 -19.98
N LEU A 42 -14.15 -28.95 -19.22
CA LEU A 42 -12.92 -28.16 -19.33
C LEU A 42 -11.66 -28.96 -18.95
N VAL A 43 -11.76 -29.81 -17.93
CA VAL A 43 -10.68 -30.76 -17.57
C VAL A 43 -10.46 -31.79 -18.68
N ARG A 44 -11.54 -32.41 -19.21
CA ARG A 44 -11.44 -33.37 -20.32
C ARG A 44 -10.85 -32.76 -21.60
N ARG A 45 -11.03 -31.46 -21.81
CA ARG A 45 -10.44 -30.69 -22.92
C ARG A 45 -9.03 -30.17 -22.63
N ASP A 46 -8.45 -30.52 -21.49
CA ASP A 46 -7.13 -30.08 -21.00
C ASP A 46 -6.94 -28.56 -20.97
N LEU A 47 -8.03 -27.80 -20.80
CA LEU A 47 -7.96 -26.34 -20.67
C LEU A 47 -7.63 -25.91 -19.23
N ILE A 48 -8.07 -26.72 -18.28
CA ILE A 48 -7.78 -26.59 -16.84
C ILE A 48 -7.39 -27.95 -16.27
N ARG A 49 -6.71 -27.95 -15.13
CA ARG A 49 -6.40 -29.18 -14.37
C ARG A 49 -6.65 -28.95 -12.88
N PRO A 50 -6.96 -30.00 -12.10
CA PRO A 50 -7.04 -29.89 -10.63
C PRO A 50 -5.73 -29.36 -10.04
N GLU A 51 -5.84 -28.61 -8.94
CA GLU A 51 -4.74 -28.02 -8.17
C GLU A 51 -5.06 -28.17 -6.67
N ALA A 52 -4.03 -28.14 -5.82
CA ALA A 52 -4.25 -28.11 -4.37
C ALA A 52 -4.99 -26.81 -3.96
N PRO A 53 -6.11 -26.90 -3.21
CA PRO A 53 -6.87 -25.72 -2.81
C PRO A 53 -6.17 -24.94 -1.70
N LEU A 54 -6.29 -23.61 -1.75
CA LEU A 54 -5.77 -22.70 -0.73
C LEU A 54 -6.73 -22.53 0.46
N PHE A 55 -8.03 -22.67 0.19
CA PHE A 55 -9.10 -22.54 1.18
C PHE A 55 -9.66 -23.92 1.56
N ALA A 56 -9.87 -24.15 2.85
CA ALA A 56 -10.42 -25.41 3.34
C ALA A 56 -11.85 -25.62 2.83
N GLY A 57 -12.16 -26.84 2.39
CA GLY A 57 -13.48 -27.19 1.82
C GLY A 57 -13.69 -26.77 0.37
N GLU A 58 -12.74 -26.09 -0.25
CA GLU A 58 -12.79 -25.72 -1.66
C GLU A 58 -12.13 -26.75 -2.59
N LYS A 59 -12.54 -26.74 -3.86
CA LYS A 59 -11.79 -27.38 -4.95
C LYS A 59 -11.05 -26.29 -5.73
N ALA A 60 -9.80 -26.53 -6.11
CA ALA A 60 -9.04 -25.61 -6.95
C ALA A 60 -8.66 -26.23 -8.28
N TYR A 61 -8.51 -25.36 -9.27
CA TYR A 61 -8.10 -25.69 -10.62
C TYR A 61 -7.09 -24.66 -11.10
N ARG A 62 -6.22 -25.06 -12.02
CA ARG A 62 -5.26 -24.20 -12.69
C ARG A 62 -5.50 -24.23 -14.19
N PHE A 63 -5.38 -23.07 -14.85
CA PHE A 63 -5.31 -23.02 -16.31
C PHE A 63 -4.08 -23.76 -16.82
N ARG A 64 -4.26 -24.64 -17.82
CA ARG A 64 -3.14 -25.39 -18.39
C ARG A 64 -2.06 -24.47 -18.98
N HIS A 65 -2.50 -23.39 -19.61
CA HIS A 65 -1.64 -22.36 -20.20
C HIS A 65 -2.13 -20.96 -19.84
N VAL A 66 -1.20 -20.06 -19.49
CA VAL A 66 -1.51 -18.66 -19.16
C VAL A 66 -2.25 -17.94 -20.30
N LEU A 67 -1.98 -18.32 -21.56
CA LEU A 67 -2.67 -17.76 -22.73
C LEU A 67 -4.17 -18.05 -22.76
N ILE A 68 -4.61 -19.20 -22.22
CA ILE A 68 -6.05 -19.52 -22.11
C ILE A 68 -6.72 -18.55 -21.15
N ARG A 69 -6.08 -18.34 -19.99
CA ARG A 69 -6.52 -17.36 -18.98
C ARG A 69 -6.58 -15.96 -19.57
N ASP A 70 -5.52 -15.54 -20.26
CA ASP A 70 -5.43 -14.19 -20.82
C ASP A 70 -6.44 -13.96 -21.94
N ALA A 71 -6.65 -14.95 -22.82
CA ALA A 71 -7.68 -14.89 -23.85
C ALA A 71 -9.09 -14.81 -23.25
N ALA A 72 -9.38 -15.62 -22.23
CA ALA A 72 -10.65 -15.59 -21.52
C ALA A 72 -10.87 -14.22 -20.84
N TYR A 73 -9.90 -13.72 -20.08
CA TYR A 73 -10.00 -12.42 -19.42
C TYR A 73 -10.15 -11.27 -20.44
N ARG A 74 -9.38 -11.28 -21.53
CA ARG A 74 -9.44 -10.25 -22.57
C ARG A 74 -10.78 -10.23 -23.30
N SER A 75 -11.46 -11.37 -23.39
CA SER A 75 -12.80 -11.47 -24.01
C SER A 75 -13.91 -10.77 -23.21
N LEU A 76 -13.69 -10.48 -21.92
CA LEU A 76 -14.66 -9.77 -21.09
C LEU A 76 -14.70 -8.28 -21.44
N PRO A 77 -15.89 -7.68 -21.64
CA PRO A 77 -16.03 -6.23 -21.72
C PRO A 77 -15.73 -5.57 -20.37
N LYS A 78 -15.36 -4.28 -20.39
CA LYS A 78 -14.93 -3.54 -19.19
C LYS A 78 -15.97 -3.56 -18.06
N ASN A 79 -17.27 -3.47 -18.38
CA ASN A 79 -18.34 -3.50 -17.38
C ASN A 79 -18.40 -4.86 -16.66
N ALA A 80 -18.29 -5.96 -17.42
CA ALA A 80 -18.24 -7.29 -16.85
C ALA A 80 -16.99 -7.48 -15.98
N ARG A 81 -15.83 -6.94 -16.39
CA ARG A 81 -14.62 -6.97 -15.55
C ARG A 81 -14.84 -6.20 -14.25
N ALA A 82 -15.43 -5.01 -14.30
CA ALA A 82 -15.73 -4.23 -13.10
C ALA A 82 -16.56 -5.03 -12.09
N ASP A 83 -17.67 -5.62 -12.55
CA ASP A 83 -18.57 -6.40 -11.70
C ASP A 83 -17.93 -7.69 -11.17
N LEU A 84 -17.15 -8.39 -11.99
CA LEU A 84 -16.50 -9.62 -11.57
C LEU A 84 -15.36 -9.37 -10.58
N HIS A 85 -14.57 -8.32 -10.76
CA HIS A 85 -13.53 -7.94 -9.79
C HIS A 85 -14.16 -7.57 -8.43
N GLU A 86 -15.24 -6.80 -8.43
CA GLU A 86 -15.97 -6.43 -7.20
C GLU A 86 -16.55 -7.66 -6.48
N ARG A 87 -17.17 -8.59 -7.22
CA ARG A 87 -17.70 -9.84 -6.65
C ARG A 87 -16.60 -10.77 -6.17
N PHE A 88 -15.46 -10.82 -6.85
CA PHE A 88 -14.33 -11.66 -6.44
C PHE A 88 -13.74 -11.14 -5.13
N ALA A 89 -13.57 -9.83 -4.99
CA ALA A 89 -13.13 -9.21 -3.74
C ALA A 89 -14.07 -9.59 -2.58
N ALA A 90 -15.39 -9.50 -2.79
CA ALA A 90 -16.38 -9.88 -1.77
C ALA A 90 -16.34 -11.38 -1.44
N TRP A 91 -16.17 -12.26 -2.43
CA TRP A 91 -16.01 -13.69 -2.19
C TRP A 91 -14.74 -14.00 -1.37
N LEU A 92 -13.62 -13.35 -1.72
CA LEU A 92 -12.34 -13.57 -1.05
C LEU A 92 -12.38 -13.09 0.41
N GLU A 93 -13.06 -11.99 0.70
CA GLU A 93 -13.29 -11.52 2.08
C GLU A 93 -13.99 -12.59 2.93
N LEU A 94 -14.99 -13.28 2.37
CA LEU A 94 -15.71 -14.37 3.05
C LEU A 94 -14.88 -15.66 3.15
N ALA A 95 -14.21 -16.05 2.06
CA ALA A 95 -13.44 -17.30 2.00
C ALA A 95 -12.19 -17.26 2.88
N ALA A 96 -11.56 -16.09 3.03
CA ALA A 96 -10.40 -15.92 3.89
C ALA A 96 -10.77 -15.80 5.37
N ALA A 97 -11.95 -15.24 5.71
CA ALA A 97 -12.43 -15.07 7.08
C ALA A 97 -11.33 -14.58 8.04
N ASP A 98 -10.94 -15.38 9.03
CA ASP A 98 -9.92 -15.05 10.05
C ASP A 98 -8.51 -14.81 9.45
N ARG A 99 -8.27 -15.28 8.22
CA ARG A 99 -7.01 -15.11 7.48
C ARG A 99 -7.04 -13.92 6.52
N LEU A 100 -8.07 -13.06 6.55
CA LEU A 100 -8.21 -11.93 5.62
C LEU A 100 -6.95 -11.05 5.53
N ARG A 101 -6.23 -10.88 6.64
CA ARG A 101 -4.97 -10.12 6.72
C ARG A 101 -3.91 -10.60 5.71
N GLU A 102 -3.89 -11.88 5.36
CA GLU A 102 -2.99 -12.47 4.35
C GLU A 102 -3.39 -12.11 2.92
N PHE A 103 -4.65 -11.72 2.69
CA PHE A 103 -5.24 -11.50 1.38
C PHE A 103 -5.65 -10.06 1.09
N GLU A 104 -5.44 -9.12 2.03
CA GLU A 104 -5.89 -7.73 1.87
C GLU A 104 -5.31 -7.04 0.63
N GLU A 105 -4.06 -7.31 0.27
CA GLU A 105 -3.47 -6.78 -0.96
C GLU A 105 -4.25 -7.26 -2.20
N ILE A 106 -4.60 -8.54 -2.24
CA ILE A 106 -5.35 -9.14 -3.34
C ILE A 106 -6.76 -8.53 -3.38
N VAL A 107 -7.46 -8.48 -2.24
CA VAL A 107 -8.79 -7.83 -2.14
C VAL A 107 -8.72 -6.37 -2.62
N GLY A 108 -7.75 -5.61 -2.14
CA GLY A 108 -7.52 -4.21 -2.53
C GLY A 108 -7.23 -4.06 -4.03
N TYR A 109 -6.47 -5.00 -4.61
CA TYR A 109 -6.24 -5.03 -6.06
C TYR A 109 -7.51 -5.26 -6.87
N HIS A 110 -8.36 -6.21 -6.48
CA HIS A 110 -9.61 -6.42 -7.21
C HIS A 110 -10.56 -5.24 -7.06
N LEU A 111 -10.63 -4.60 -5.89
CA LEU A 111 -11.43 -3.38 -5.70
C LEU A 111 -10.90 -2.20 -6.52
N GLU A 112 -9.58 -2.01 -6.59
CA GLU A 112 -8.93 -1.02 -7.45
C GLU A 112 -9.25 -1.28 -8.94
N GLN A 113 -9.13 -2.52 -9.41
CA GLN A 113 -9.46 -2.87 -10.80
C GLN A 113 -10.94 -2.59 -11.10
N ALA A 114 -11.84 -2.94 -10.18
CA ALA A 114 -13.26 -2.64 -10.31
C ALA A 114 -13.51 -1.13 -10.42
N PHE A 115 -12.87 -0.33 -9.57
CA PHE A 115 -12.90 1.13 -9.64
C PHE A 115 -12.40 1.66 -10.99
N GLN A 116 -11.21 1.25 -11.43
CA GLN A 116 -10.59 1.71 -12.68
C GLN A 116 -11.48 1.44 -13.89
N TYR A 117 -12.06 0.23 -13.97
CA TYR A 117 -12.98 -0.09 -15.07
C TYR A 117 -14.28 0.73 -15.02
N ARG A 118 -14.83 1.03 -13.84
CA ARG A 118 -16.04 1.87 -13.72
C ARG A 118 -15.77 3.30 -14.18
N VAL A 119 -14.69 3.93 -13.71
CA VAL A 119 -14.35 5.31 -14.10
C VAL A 119 -13.94 5.40 -15.58
N ALA A 120 -13.44 4.31 -16.17
CA ALA A 120 -13.20 4.24 -17.61
C ALA A 120 -14.48 4.12 -18.47
N LEU A 121 -15.64 3.87 -17.86
CA LEU A 121 -16.94 3.73 -18.54
C LEU A 121 -17.87 4.93 -18.32
N GLY A 122 -17.59 5.77 -17.32
CA GLY A 122 -18.41 6.92 -16.96
C GLY A 122 -17.80 7.75 -15.83
N PRO A 123 -18.44 8.86 -15.47
CA PRO A 123 -17.96 9.71 -14.38
C PRO A 123 -17.98 8.96 -13.04
N ARG A 124 -17.20 9.47 -12.07
CA ARG A 124 -17.21 8.94 -10.71
C ARG A 124 -18.59 9.11 -10.07
N ASP A 125 -19.20 7.99 -9.71
CA ASP A 125 -20.47 7.87 -9.00
C ASP A 125 -20.27 7.35 -7.56
N VAL A 126 -21.36 7.18 -6.81
CA VAL A 126 -21.34 6.67 -5.43
C VAL A 126 -20.69 5.28 -5.35
N ARG A 127 -20.94 4.42 -6.34
CA ARG A 127 -20.43 3.05 -6.34
C ARG A 127 -18.92 3.00 -6.58
N SER A 128 -18.41 3.74 -7.57
CA SER A 128 -16.97 3.86 -7.81
C SER A 128 -16.26 4.56 -6.65
N ALA A 129 -16.87 5.56 -6.00
CA ALA A 129 -16.31 6.15 -4.79
C ALA A 129 -16.19 5.14 -3.64
N SER A 130 -17.20 4.28 -3.43
CA SER A 130 -17.16 3.20 -2.43
C SER A 130 -16.07 2.17 -2.73
N LEU A 131 -15.91 1.77 -4.01
CA LEU A 131 -14.84 0.86 -4.43
C LEU A 131 -13.45 1.46 -4.16
N ALA A 132 -13.24 2.73 -4.50
CA ALA A 132 -11.97 3.41 -4.23
C ALA A 132 -11.67 3.46 -2.73
N ALA A 133 -12.64 3.81 -1.89
CA ALA A 133 -12.45 3.88 -0.44
C ALA A 133 -12.06 2.51 0.16
N ARG A 134 -12.76 1.44 -0.21
CA ARG A 134 -12.43 0.08 0.25
C ARG A 134 -11.08 -0.39 -0.28
N ALA A 135 -10.74 -0.07 -1.53
CA ALA A 135 -9.43 -0.37 -2.09
C ALA A 135 -8.30 0.36 -1.34
N CYS A 136 -8.47 1.66 -1.06
CA CYS A 136 -7.53 2.44 -0.26
C CYS A 136 -7.27 1.80 1.10
N GLU A 137 -8.33 1.47 1.85
CA GLU A 137 -8.21 0.87 3.19
C GLU A 137 -7.37 -0.41 3.17
N ARG A 138 -7.68 -1.33 2.24
CA ARG A 138 -6.98 -2.62 2.13
C ARG A 138 -5.54 -2.46 1.68
N LEU A 139 -5.29 -1.65 0.66
CA LEU A 139 -3.95 -1.44 0.11
C LEU A 139 -3.06 -0.65 1.08
N GLU A 140 -3.59 0.34 1.78
CA GLU A 140 -2.85 1.11 2.78
C GLU A 140 -2.46 0.23 3.97
N THR A 141 -3.39 -0.58 4.49
CA THR A 141 -3.10 -1.49 5.59
C THR A 141 -2.04 -2.54 5.19
N ALA A 142 -2.09 -3.05 3.96
CA ALA A 142 -1.06 -3.94 3.42
C ALA A 142 0.29 -3.23 3.25
N GLY A 143 0.30 -2.01 2.72
CA GLY A 143 1.49 -1.18 2.53
C GLY A 143 2.19 -0.84 3.85
N ARG A 144 1.42 -0.42 4.87
CA ARG A 144 1.96 -0.17 6.22
C ARG A 144 2.56 -1.43 6.85
N ARG A 145 1.97 -2.60 6.64
CA ARG A 145 2.60 -3.87 7.08
C ARG A 145 3.87 -4.20 6.33
N ALA A 146 3.96 -3.86 5.05
CA ALA A 146 5.18 -4.06 4.28
C ALA A 146 6.31 -3.16 4.82
N LEU A 147 6.03 -1.90 5.18
CA LEU A 147 6.98 -1.02 5.87
C LEU A 147 7.50 -1.63 7.18
N VAL A 148 6.62 -2.17 8.03
CA VAL A 148 7.02 -2.81 9.30
C VAL A 148 7.96 -4.01 9.07
N ARG A 149 7.89 -4.68 7.92
CA ARG A 149 8.81 -5.78 7.54
C ARG A 149 10.02 -5.32 6.71
N SER A 150 10.19 -4.02 6.53
CA SER A 150 11.19 -3.40 5.64
C SER A 150 11.11 -3.88 4.18
N ASP A 151 9.93 -4.32 3.74
CA ASP A 151 9.65 -4.63 2.33
C ASP A 151 9.28 -3.34 1.60
N LEU A 152 10.30 -2.50 1.39
CA LEU A 152 10.16 -1.18 0.75
C LEU A 152 9.56 -1.27 -0.67
N PRO A 153 9.96 -2.24 -1.54
CA PRO A 153 9.36 -2.35 -2.86
C PRO A 153 7.84 -2.59 -2.81
N ALA A 154 7.37 -3.49 -1.95
CA ALA A 154 5.94 -3.74 -1.80
C ALA A 154 5.22 -2.52 -1.18
N ALA A 155 5.80 -1.91 -0.14
CA ALA A 155 5.22 -0.73 0.49
C ALA A 155 5.03 0.43 -0.49
N ILE A 156 6.09 0.78 -1.24
CA ILE A 156 6.06 1.85 -2.24
C ILE A 156 5.00 1.55 -3.30
N SER A 157 5.00 0.34 -3.86
CA SER A 157 4.03 -0.05 -4.89
C SER A 157 2.58 0.07 -4.41
N LEU A 158 2.30 -0.32 -3.17
CA LEU A 158 0.97 -0.26 -2.58
C LEU A 158 0.55 1.18 -2.27
N LEU A 159 1.41 1.99 -1.66
CA LEU A 159 1.12 3.38 -1.32
C LEU A 159 0.96 4.26 -2.58
N GLU A 160 1.72 4.01 -3.64
CA GLU A 160 1.53 4.65 -4.97
C GLU A 160 0.18 4.29 -5.62
N ARG A 161 -0.38 3.11 -5.31
CA ARG A 161 -1.72 2.72 -5.76
C ARG A 161 -2.80 3.43 -4.95
N VAL A 162 -2.63 3.51 -3.63
CA VAL A 162 -3.52 4.29 -2.75
C VAL A 162 -3.54 5.76 -3.19
N SER A 163 -2.38 6.35 -3.52
CA SER A 163 -2.32 7.75 -3.96
C SER A 163 -3.04 7.98 -5.30
N ARG A 164 -3.19 6.98 -6.17
CA ARG A 164 -3.98 7.12 -7.40
C ARG A 164 -5.49 6.96 -7.19
N LEU A 165 -5.91 6.39 -6.07
CA LEU A 165 -7.31 6.16 -5.72
C LEU A 165 -7.95 7.34 -4.98
N LEU A 166 -7.15 8.10 -4.21
CA LEU A 166 -7.62 9.26 -3.47
C LEU A 166 -7.98 10.42 -4.42
N PRO A 167 -9.10 11.15 -4.19
CA PRO A 167 -9.38 12.42 -4.88
C PRO A 167 -8.21 13.40 -4.72
N THR A 168 -7.90 14.19 -5.75
CA THR A 168 -6.71 15.07 -5.78
C THR A 168 -6.64 16.11 -4.66
N ASP A 169 -7.79 16.51 -4.12
CA ASP A 169 -7.97 17.49 -3.05
C ASP A 169 -8.12 16.87 -1.66
N ASP A 170 -8.03 15.54 -1.55
CA ASP A 170 -8.19 14.82 -0.28
C ASP A 170 -6.96 15.02 0.62
N THR A 171 -7.15 15.57 1.82
CA THR A 171 -6.07 15.84 2.77
C THR A 171 -5.33 14.58 3.22
N ARG A 172 -5.96 13.39 3.13
CA ARG A 172 -5.29 12.11 3.40
C ARG A 172 -4.13 11.85 2.44
N ARG A 173 -4.15 12.44 1.24
CA ARG A 173 -3.02 12.39 0.31
C ARG A 173 -1.76 13.00 0.90
N ILE A 174 -1.88 14.07 1.69
CA ILE A 174 -0.71 14.77 2.24
C ILE A 174 0.05 13.84 3.18
N VAL A 175 -0.68 13.17 4.08
CA VAL A 175 -0.11 12.19 5.01
C VAL A 175 0.48 11.00 4.25
N LEU A 176 -0.28 10.45 3.29
CA LEU A 176 0.17 9.32 2.47
C LEU A 176 1.45 9.65 1.68
N LEU A 177 1.54 10.83 1.07
CA LEU A 177 2.68 11.25 0.27
C LEU A 177 3.91 11.49 1.15
N ALA A 178 3.74 12.00 2.37
CA ALA A 178 4.82 12.10 3.34
C ALA A 178 5.35 10.72 3.77
N ASP A 179 4.47 9.75 4.02
CA ASP A 179 4.87 8.37 4.35
C ASP A 179 5.55 7.68 3.15
N LEU A 180 4.97 7.82 1.95
CA LEU A 180 5.55 7.32 0.69
C LEU A 180 6.93 7.93 0.42
N SER A 181 7.11 9.23 0.68
CA SER A 181 8.42 9.88 0.52
C SER A 181 9.47 9.29 1.46
N GLY A 182 9.10 8.95 2.70
CA GLY A 182 10.01 8.31 3.65
C GLY A 182 10.53 6.96 3.10
N ALA A 183 9.61 6.13 2.61
CA ALA A 183 9.97 4.84 2.01
C ALA A 183 10.81 5.00 0.72
N LEU A 184 10.49 6.01 -0.10
CA LEU A 184 11.26 6.31 -1.32
C LEU A 184 12.69 6.77 -0.97
N ILE A 185 12.86 7.63 0.05
CA ILE A 185 14.17 8.05 0.56
C ILE A 185 14.98 6.85 1.04
N GLU A 186 14.39 5.99 1.89
CA GLU A 186 15.06 4.80 2.43
C GLU A 186 15.49 3.82 1.31
N SER A 187 14.69 3.72 0.24
CA SER A 187 15.02 2.91 -0.94
C SER A 187 16.00 3.58 -1.92
N GLY A 188 16.45 4.81 -1.65
CA GLY A 188 17.34 5.59 -2.51
C GLY A 188 16.69 6.21 -3.75
N ARG A 189 15.36 6.16 -3.88
CA ARG A 189 14.59 6.75 -4.99
C ARG A 189 14.31 8.24 -4.74
N LEU A 190 15.37 9.03 -4.59
CA LEU A 190 15.30 10.41 -4.09
C LEU A 190 14.49 11.35 -5.01
N ASP A 191 14.67 11.25 -6.33
CA ASP A 191 13.90 12.07 -7.30
C ASP A 191 12.39 11.81 -7.22
N ASP A 192 12.01 10.56 -6.93
CA ASP A 192 10.61 10.16 -6.81
C ASP A 192 10.02 10.68 -5.49
N ALA A 193 10.81 10.64 -4.41
CA ALA A 193 10.45 11.24 -3.12
C ALA A 193 10.24 12.76 -3.28
N GLY A 194 11.11 13.43 -4.03
CA GLY A 194 10.98 14.86 -4.34
C GLY A 194 9.64 15.19 -5.00
N ARG A 195 9.25 14.44 -6.03
CA ARG A 195 7.97 14.64 -6.72
C ARG A 195 6.76 14.38 -5.80
N ALA A 196 6.83 13.38 -4.93
CA ALA A 196 5.79 13.12 -3.94
C ALA A 196 5.65 14.29 -2.94
N LEU A 197 6.77 14.83 -2.46
CA LEU A 197 6.79 15.97 -1.55
C LEU A 197 6.34 17.27 -2.21
N ASP A 198 6.68 17.51 -3.47
CA ASP A 198 6.20 18.69 -4.22
C ASP A 198 4.68 18.71 -4.34
N GLU A 199 4.06 17.54 -4.47
CA GLU A 199 2.61 17.41 -4.42
C GLU A 199 2.07 17.62 -2.99
N ALA A 200 2.69 17.00 -1.99
CA ALA A 200 2.26 17.13 -0.59
C ALA A 200 2.33 18.58 -0.10
N GLU A 201 3.37 19.34 -0.47
CA GLU A 201 3.54 20.75 -0.11
C GLU A 201 2.45 21.63 -0.74
N ARG A 202 2.15 21.44 -2.03
CA ARG A 202 1.07 22.18 -2.70
C ARG A 202 -0.28 21.91 -2.05
N LEU A 203 -0.56 20.65 -1.70
CA LEU A 203 -1.80 20.27 -1.04
C LEU A 203 -1.87 20.79 0.40
N ALA A 204 -0.79 20.72 1.17
CA ALA A 204 -0.73 21.27 2.52
C ALA A 204 -0.93 22.79 2.54
N ALA A 205 -0.32 23.51 1.59
CA ALA A 205 -0.49 24.95 1.43
C ALA A 205 -1.95 25.31 1.07
N ALA A 206 -2.59 24.54 0.19
CA ALA A 206 -3.99 24.77 -0.17
C ALA A 206 -4.97 24.45 0.98
N ALA A 207 -4.64 23.48 1.84
CA ALA A 207 -5.44 23.10 2.99
C ALA A 207 -5.29 24.04 4.20
N ASP A 208 -4.27 24.92 4.20
CA ASP A 208 -3.88 25.78 5.34
C ASP A 208 -3.72 25.00 6.66
N ASP A 209 -3.30 23.73 6.57
CA ASP A 209 -3.11 22.86 7.72
C ASP A 209 -1.64 22.88 8.17
N ARG A 210 -1.39 23.61 9.25
CA ARG A 210 -0.05 23.78 9.83
C ARG A 210 0.57 22.47 10.32
N ARG A 211 -0.22 21.49 10.77
CA ARG A 211 0.29 20.19 11.22
C ARG A 211 0.79 19.38 10.02
N LEU A 212 -0.02 19.32 8.97
CA LEU A 212 0.35 18.60 7.74
C LEU A 212 1.55 19.25 7.05
N ALA A 213 1.58 20.58 6.97
CA ALA A 213 2.73 21.31 6.44
C ALA A 213 4.02 21.01 7.23
N ALA A 214 3.94 20.87 8.56
CA ALA A 214 5.09 20.52 9.40
C ALA A 214 5.60 19.10 9.12
N HIS A 215 4.72 18.11 8.93
CA HIS A 215 5.13 16.75 8.55
C HIS A 215 5.85 16.71 7.20
N VAL A 216 5.31 17.41 6.21
CA VAL A 216 5.90 17.48 4.88
C VAL A 216 7.26 18.17 4.92
N LEU A 217 7.38 19.27 5.68
CA LEU A 217 8.65 19.97 5.87
C LEU A 217 9.72 19.04 6.47
N VAL A 218 9.37 18.23 7.48
CA VAL A 218 10.32 17.29 8.08
C VAL A 218 10.84 16.27 7.06
N GLN A 219 9.95 15.69 6.24
CA GLN A 219 10.37 14.75 5.19
C GLN A 219 11.20 15.42 4.10
N ARG A 220 10.92 16.69 3.78
CA ARG A 220 11.76 17.48 2.87
C ARG A 220 13.18 17.62 3.40
N GLN A 221 13.36 17.82 4.70
CA GLN A 221 14.70 17.91 5.28
C GLN A 221 15.46 16.59 5.24
N PHE A 222 14.78 15.45 5.47
CA PHE A 222 15.41 14.15 5.23
C PHE A 222 15.88 14.03 3.78
N LEU A 223 15.02 14.37 2.81
CA LEU A 223 15.39 14.31 1.40
C LEU A 223 16.64 15.16 1.09
N ARG A 224 16.75 16.39 1.63
CA ARG A 224 17.93 17.25 1.44
C ARG A 224 19.21 16.65 2.02
N ILE A 225 19.13 16.07 3.23
CA ILE A 225 20.25 15.38 3.87
C ILE A 225 20.74 14.24 2.97
N PHE A 226 19.83 13.39 2.48
CA PHE A 226 20.19 12.24 1.64
C PHE A 226 20.59 12.59 0.21
N HIS A 227 20.14 13.74 -0.33
CA HIS A 227 20.69 14.30 -1.56
C HIS A 227 22.10 14.88 -1.39
N GLY A 228 22.54 15.12 -0.15
CA GLY A 228 23.83 15.77 0.12
C GLY A 228 23.86 17.25 -0.25
N GLU A 229 22.73 17.95 -0.10
CA GLU A 229 22.66 19.40 -0.33
C GLU A 229 23.53 20.16 0.67
N GLU A 230 24.26 21.18 0.19
CA GLU A 230 25.13 22.01 1.03
C GLU A 230 24.29 22.73 2.10
N GLY A 231 24.68 22.60 3.37
CA GLY A 231 23.94 23.19 4.50
C GLY A 231 22.66 22.43 4.91
N GLY A 232 22.39 21.25 4.32
CA GLY A 232 21.16 20.49 4.58
C GLY A 232 20.96 20.11 6.06
N LEU A 233 22.05 19.85 6.80
CA LEU A 233 21.98 19.52 8.23
C LEU A 233 21.62 20.74 9.10
N GLU A 234 22.18 21.91 8.80
CA GLU A 234 21.85 23.16 9.48
C GLU A 234 20.42 23.62 9.19
N GLU A 235 19.92 23.37 7.97
CA GLU A 235 18.53 23.57 7.61
C GLU A 235 17.59 22.60 8.33
N ALA A 236 17.95 21.32 8.39
CA ALA A 236 17.20 20.31 9.11
C ALA A 236 17.05 20.67 10.60
N ALA A 237 18.11 21.16 11.23
CA ALA A 237 18.09 21.60 12.62
C ALA A 237 17.19 22.83 12.84
N ARG A 238 17.24 23.81 11.93
CA ARG A 238 16.33 24.97 11.96
C ARG A 238 14.88 24.55 11.77
N ALA A 239 14.61 23.61 10.87
CA ALA A 239 13.28 23.08 10.65
C ALA A 239 12.77 22.31 11.88
N ALA A 240 13.59 21.44 12.48
CA ALA A 240 13.25 20.71 13.69
C ALA A 240 12.87 21.67 14.83
N ALA A 241 13.69 22.70 15.09
CA ALA A 241 13.41 23.72 16.09
C ALA A 241 12.09 24.49 15.84
N ALA A 242 11.70 24.67 14.57
CA ALA A 242 10.46 25.34 14.20
C ALA A 242 9.21 24.44 14.34
N VAL A 243 9.32 23.14 14.04
CA VAL A 243 8.18 22.22 14.00
C VAL A 243 7.93 21.49 15.33
N ILE A 244 8.95 21.25 16.16
CA ILE A 244 8.78 20.59 17.46
C ILE A 244 7.71 21.29 18.32
N PRO A 245 7.71 22.62 18.51
CA PRO A 245 6.66 23.30 19.29
C PRO A 245 5.26 23.16 18.69
N VAL A 246 5.16 22.98 17.35
CA VAL A 246 3.87 22.72 16.69
C VAL A 246 3.36 21.34 17.07
N PHE A 247 4.21 20.32 16.98
CA PHE A 247 3.83 18.95 17.32
C PHE A 247 3.58 18.76 18.82
N GLU A 248 4.35 19.40 19.69
CA GLU A 248 4.12 19.38 21.15
C GLU A 248 2.74 19.92 21.53
N ARG A 249 2.36 21.09 20.97
CA ARG A 249 1.03 21.68 21.23
C ARG A 249 -0.13 20.81 20.74
N LEU A 250 0.11 20.01 19.70
CA LEU A 250 -0.90 19.15 19.07
C LEU A 250 -0.90 17.72 19.62
N GLY A 251 0.02 17.39 20.53
CA GLY A 251 0.21 16.01 21.01
C GLY A 251 0.53 15.03 19.88
N ASP A 252 1.31 15.47 18.90
CA ASP A 252 1.63 14.70 17.70
C ASP A 252 2.92 13.90 17.88
N ASP A 253 2.81 12.71 18.47
CA ASP A 253 3.95 11.83 18.70
C ASP A 253 4.65 11.41 17.39
N LEU A 254 3.94 11.23 16.27
CA LEU A 254 4.58 10.89 15.00
C LEU A 254 5.42 12.06 14.47
N GLY A 255 4.88 13.28 14.54
CA GLY A 255 5.61 14.50 14.18
C GLY A 255 6.84 14.72 15.06
N LEU A 256 6.70 14.50 16.37
CA LEU A 256 7.81 14.60 17.33
C LEU A 256 8.89 13.54 17.05
N CYS A 257 8.49 12.30 16.77
CA CYS A 257 9.42 11.24 16.35
C CYS A 257 10.28 11.72 15.18
N ARG A 258 9.64 12.09 14.06
CA ARG A 258 10.33 12.49 12.83
C ARG A 258 11.21 13.73 13.02
N ALA A 259 10.76 14.71 13.81
CA ALA A 259 11.55 15.90 14.09
C ALA A 259 12.78 15.62 14.97
N ARG A 260 12.64 14.77 16.00
CA ARG A 260 13.77 14.33 16.84
C ARG A 260 14.79 13.50 16.06
N ARG A 261 14.34 12.70 15.09
CA ARG A 261 15.23 12.00 14.14
C ARG A 261 16.12 12.99 13.36
N LEU A 262 15.64 14.17 12.95
CA LEU A 262 16.48 15.20 12.31
C LEU A 262 17.58 15.72 13.24
N GLU A 263 17.26 15.99 14.52
CA GLU A 263 18.26 16.40 15.52
C GLU A 263 19.31 15.31 15.79
N ALA A 264 18.86 14.05 15.79
CA ALA A 264 19.72 12.90 15.97
C ALA A 264 20.68 12.73 14.78
N TRP A 265 20.21 12.91 13.54
CA TRP A 265 21.04 12.94 12.35
C TRP A 265 22.13 14.02 12.40
N LEU A 266 21.78 15.25 12.78
CA LEU A 266 22.76 16.33 12.96
C LEU A 266 23.86 15.91 13.95
N SER A 267 23.46 15.39 15.11
CA SER A 267 24.40 15.01 16.17
C SER A 267 25.27 13.82 15.74
N PHE A 268 24.69 12.85 15.04
CA PHE A 268 25.40 11.69 14.51
C PHE A 268 26.45 12.10 13.48
N THR A 269 26.08 12.93 12.49
CA THR A 269 27.02 13.39 11.45
C THR A 269 28.09 14.32 11.99
N ALA A 270 27.79 15.09 13.05
CA ALA A 270 28.76 15.94 13.74
C ALA A 270 29.72 15.15 14.66
N ALA A 271 29.65 13.82 14.69
CA ALA A 271 30.38 12.96 15.61
C ALA A 271 30.19 13.41 17.07
N ARG A 272 28.92 13.51 17.49
CA ARG A 272 28.52 13.74 18.88
C ARG A 272 27.68 12.56 19.36
N GLY A 273 28.34 11.42 19.56
CA GLY A 273 27.69 10.13 19.81
C GLY A 273 26.67 10.15 20.96
N GLU A 274 27.00 10.74 22.11
CA GLU A 274 26.07 10.81 23.27
C GLU A 274 24.81 11.64 22.97
N ALA A 275 24.98 12.80 22.32
CA ALA A 275 23.86 13.65 21.94
C ALA A 275 22.97 12.99 20.88
N ALA A 276 23.58 12.26 19.94
CA ALA A 276 22.87 11.48 18.94
C ALA A 276 22.02 10.37 19.59
N ILE A 277 22.60 9.59 20.51
CA ILE A 277 21.88 8.52 21.23
C ILE A 277 20.67 9.09 21.97
N ALA A 278 20.85 10.17 22.74
CA ALA A 278 19.75 10.78 23.49
C ALA A 278 18.61 11.26 22.58
N ALA A 279 18.94 11.83 21.41
CA ALA A 279 17.93 12.26 20.43
C ALA A 279 17.22 11.07 19.77
N TRP A 280 17.95 10.00 19.44
CA TRP A 280 17.36 8.75 18.93
C TRP A 280 16.43 8.09 19.95
N GLU A 281 16.80 8.04 21.23
CA GLU A 281 15.95 7.47 22.29
C GLU A 281 14.64 8.25 22.44
N GLN A 282 14.69 9.58 22.43
CA GLN A 282 13.48 10.41 22.44
C GLN A 282 12.60 10.15 21.21
N ALA A 283 13.21 10.04 20.03
CA ALA A 283 12.49 9.70 18.81
C ALA A 283 11.81 8.32 18.91
N ALA A 284 12.52 7.31 19.42
CA ALA A 284 11.98 5.96 19.61
C ALA A 284 10.79 5.93 20.57
N ASP A 285 10.85 6.69 21.67
CA ASP A 285 9.74 6.80 22.60
C ASP A 285 8.50 7.45 21.99
N HIS A 286 8.70 8.44 21.12
CA HIS A 286 7.62 9.03 20.34
C HIS A 286 7.07 8.07 19.28
N ALA A 287 7.92 7.34 18.54
CA ALA A 287 7.49 6.31 17.60
C ALA A 287 6.60 5.25 18.28
N ARG A 288 7.02 4.78 19.46
CA ARG A 288 6.26 3.80 20.26
C ARG A 288 4.91 4.34 20.73
N ARG A 289 4.83 5.61 21.15
CA ARG A 289 3.56 6.26 21.52
C ARG A 289 2.64 6.47 20.32
N ALA A 290 3.19 6.78 19.16
CA ALA A 290 2.45 6.88 17.90
C ALA A 290 2.01 5.52 17.35
N GLY A 291 2.60 4.42 17.83
CA GLY A 291 2.37 3.07 17.29
C GLY A 291 3.03 2.84 15.92
N ASP A 292 3.98 3.70 15.53
CA ASP A 292 4.74 3.56 14.27
C ASP A 292 5.92 2.60 14.48
N TRP A 293 5.64 1.31 14.31
CA TRP A 293 6.64 0.26 14.49
C TRP A 293 7.73 0.27 13.41
N HIS A 294 7.45 0.77 12.21
CA HIS A 294 8.45 0.86 11.16
C HIS A 294 9.52 1.89 11.55
N GLU A 295 9.14 3.11 11.90
CA GLU A 295 10.11 4.11 12.37
C GLU A 295 10.78 3.69 13.67
N TYR A 296 10.06 3.05 14.60
CA TYR A 296 10.65 2.54 15.83
C TYR A 296 11.80 1.57 15.55
N TYR A 297 11.60 0.57 14.69
CA TYR A 297 12.66 -0.39 14.37
C TYR A 297 13.82 0.24 13.61
N GLU A 298 13.54 1.18 12.70
CA GLU A 298 14.59 1.93 11.99
C GLU A 298 15.45 2.74 12.97
N ILE A 299 14.83 3.45 13.93
CA ILE A 299 15.56 4.21 14.96
C ILE A 299 16.43 3.31 15.83
N LEU A 300 15.97 2.10 16.19
CA LEU A 300 16.80 1.16 16.96
C LEU A 300 18.09 0.78 16.23
N THR A 301 18.08 0.71 14.90
CA THR A 301 19.30 0.48 14.13
C THR A 301 20.29 1.65 14.27
N TRP A 302 19.79 2.88 14.28
CA TRP A 302 20.60 4.08 14.48
C TRP A 302 21.15 4.25 15.90
N ILE A 303 20.40 3.83 16.93
CA ILE A 303 20.92 3.74 18.30
C ILE A 303 22.10 2.77 18.33
N ALA A 304 21.93 1.57 17.77
CA ALA A 304 23.00 0.57 17.71
C ALA A 304 24.22 1.08 16.92
N SER A 305 24.02 1.77 15.79
CA SER A 305 25.10 2.40 15.03
C SER A 305 25.82 3.49 15.83
N SER A 306 25.09 4.35 16.54
CA SER A 306 25.67 5.41 17.37
C SER A 306 26.51 4.85 18.52
N LEU A 307 26.05 3.76 19.15
CA LEU A 307 26.81 3.03 20.17
C LEU A 307 28.08 2.39 19.59
N TRP A 308 28.00 1.84 18.37
CA TRP A 308 29.14 1.23 17.69
C TRP A 308 30.25 2.23 17.37
N PHE A 309 29.91 3.41 16.84
CA PHE A 309 30.90 4.44 16.53
C PHE A 309 31.44 5.16 17.77
N GLY A 310 30.76 5.03 18.91
CA GLY A 310 31.22 5.45 20.23
C GLY A 310 30.92 6.91 20.57
N PRO A 311 30.95 7.27 21.88
CA PRO A 311 30.91 8.64 22.32
C PRO A 311 32.20 9.31 21.83
N THR A 312 32.03 10.33 20.99
CA THR A 312 33.12 11.15 20.44
C THR A 312 33.25 12.41 21.28
#